data_AF-A0A4Q4N7Q0-F1
#
_entry.id   AF-A0A4Q4N7Q0-F1
#
_cell.length_a   1.000
_cell.length_b   1.000
_cell.length_c   1.000
_cell.angle_alpha   90.00
_cell.angle_beta   90.00
_cell.angle_gamma   90.00
#
_symmetry.space_group_name_H-M   'P 1'
#
loop_
_entity.id
_entity.type
_entity.pdbx_description
1 polymer ?
#
loop_
_entity_poly.entity_id
_entity_poly.type
_entity_poly.pdbx_seq_one_letter_code
_entity_poly.pdbx_strand_id
1 'polypeptide(L)'
;MQTALEEAVKEVGLSKNAEDDVCNLFMISEPEAAAECILAEAGCKLYSNETAVILDAGGGTVDAVTYRCVNSDPVRLAEEVIAPDSQLLGASFINERFEQKLLQKLANEKYLIDDVHNPKTLRSIVGIRTTIFENYQKRIIDITKRKEETYIVHIENLRENQKKGFYQNNLELKRKTMKKFFQPSLDCAKEVLENQLELAENKNRQVEKVILTGGFGQSPSLQSHLRNYLAKRADCKGAKIDLIVPRSPSTAVARGAVLRALNKRFGPSRITQCSYGFLFSESYDPENIPEHRGTTCRINRVDGERYVDETIRWVLQAGERVENMQAFTFHVKHTFPLTRKKLLSAEQLWMCDEPRPDHYRKTNIKNKGDVDSQCAYQANIGAGAVMVGFLQTDLTRLKDEGRIVPQYPSEASIHKGSKRCFWEVDYEVALIVEGRSIRFEARYPVKGALGPGEQQEVLGAKLVGIAAAFAPGTA
;
A
#
# COMPACT_ATOMS: atom_id res chain seq x y z
N MET A 1 -0.55 -7.76 -13.55
CA MET A 1 0.56 -7.73 -12.57
C MET A 1 0.15 -8.35 -11.24
N GLN A 2 -0.89 -7.84 -10.56
CA GLN A 2 -1.34 -8.38 -9.27
C GLN A 2 -1.65 -9.88 -9.27
N THR A 3 -2.43 -10.38 -10.23
CA THR A 3 -2.78 -11.80 -10.34
C THR A 3 -1.55 -12.70 -10.46
N ALA A 4 -0.55 -12.30 -11.25
CA ALA A 4 0.70 -13.04 -11.42
C ALA A 4 1.54 -13.06 -10.13
N LEU A 5 1.54 -11.96 -9.37
CA LEU A 5 2.25 -11.91 -8.08
C LEU A 5 1.56 -12.80 -7.03
N GLU A 6 0.24 -12.85 -7.02
CA GLU A 6 -0.53 -13.73 -6.14
C GLU A 6 -0.27 -15.21 -6.42
N GLU A 7 -0.18 -15.57 -7.70
CA GLU A 7 0.17 -16.93 -8.14
C GLU A 7 1.60 -17.27 -7.70
N ALA A 8 2.58 -16.40 -7.97
CA ALA A 8 3.96 -16.60 -7.53
C ALA A 8 4.07 -16.77 -6.00
N VAL A 9 3.36 -15.94 -5.21
CA VAL A 9 3.33 -16.03 -3.73
C VAL A 9 2.75 -17.37 -3.26
N LYS A 10 1.71 -17.87 -3.94
CA LYS A 10 1.11 -19.18 -3.64
C LYS A 10 2.08 -20.32 -3.97
N GLU A 11 2.73 -20.28 -5.13
CA GLU A 11 3.68 -21.30 -5.57
C GLU A 11 4.86 -21.46 -4.60
N VAL A 12 5.40 -20.33 -4.10
CA VAL A 12 6.51 -20.36 -3.12
C VAL A 12 6.05 -20.62 -1.68
N GLY A 13 4.75 -20.79 -1.45
CA GLY A 13 4.19 -21.15 -0.14
C GLY A 13 4.16 -20.02 0.90
N LEU A 14 4.30 -18.76 0.48
CA LEU A 14 4.27 -17.59 1.38
C LEU A 14 2.86 -17.26 1.89
N SER A 15 1.81 -17.89 1.34
CA SER A 15 0.41 -17.70 1.74
C SER A 15 -0.09 -18.65 2.85
N LYS A 16 0.70 -19.64 3.27
CA LYS A 16 0.25 -20.76 4.14
C LYS A 16 0.03 -20.42 5.62
N ASN A 17 0.28 -19.18 6.05
CA ASN A 17 0.24 -18.78 7.46
C ASN A 17 -1.05 -18.09 7.90
N ALA A 18 -2.00 -17.85 7.00
CA ALA A 18 -3.34 -17.39 7.38
C ALA A 18 -4.26 -18.62 7.44
N GLU A 19 -5.03 -18.76 8.52
CA GLU A 19 -6.02 -19.84 8.69
C GLU A 19 -7.13 -19.83 7.60
N ASP A 20 -7.15 -18.81 6.74
CA ASP A 20 -7.96 -18.73 5.53
C ASP A 20 -7.04 -18.82 4.29
N ASP A 21 -7.42 -19.63 3.30
CA ASP A 21 -6.74 -19.91 2.01
C ASP A 21 -6.60 -18.67 1.07
N VAL A 22 -6.65 -17.48 1.66
CA VAL A 22 -6.82 -16.17 1.02
C VAL A 22 -5.50 -15.41 1.04
N CYS A 23 -4.91 -15.23 -0.15
CA CYS A 23 -3.73 -14.38 -0.34
C CYS A 23 -4.13 -12.88 -0.25
N ASN A 24 -4.00 -12.29 0.93
CA ASN A 24 -4.25 -10.85 1.16
C ASN A 24 -2.98 -10.02 0.97
N LEU A 25 -2.59 -9.80 -0.29
CA LEU A 25 -1.44 -8.96 -0.63
C LEU A 25 -1.75 -7.47 -0.44
N PHE A 26 -0.96 -6.81 0.41
CA PHE A 26 -0.87 -5.36 0.43
C PHE A 26 0.20 -4.93 -0.57
N MET A 27 -0.24 -4.38 -1.70
CA MET A 27 0.64 -3.83 -2.73
C MET A 27 0.79 -2.33 -2.55
N ILE A 28 1.97 -1.86 -2.92
CA ILE A 28 2.33 -0.45 -2.93
C ILE A 28 3.23 -0.22 -4.15
N SER A 29 3.16 0.97 -4.74
CA SER A 29 4.09 1.35 -5.79
C SER A 29 5.50 1.51 -5.21
N GLU A 30 6.52 1.14 -5.97
CA GLU A 30 7.92 1.40 -5.62
C GLU A 30 8.18 2.88 -5.23
N PRO A 31 7.66 3.89 -5.97
CA PRO A 31 7.81 5.28 -5.58
C PRO A 31 7.18 5.63 -4.22
N GLU A 32 5.96 5.16 -3.94
CA GLU A 32 5.33 5.43 -2.63
C GLU A 32 6.11 4.74 -1.50
N ALA A 33 6.60 3.52 -1.73
CA ALA A 33 7.46 2.84 -0.78
C ALA A 33 8.77 3.61 -0.54
N ALA A 34 9.45 4.05 -1.60
CA ALA A 34 10.66 4.85 -1.47
C ALA A 34 10.42 6.16 -0.69
N ALA A 35 9.29 6.84 -0.96
CA ALA A 35 8.90 8.05 -0.25
C ALA A 35 8.64 7.77 1.25
N GLU A 36 7.93 6.70 1.60
CA GLU A 36 7.75 6.29 3.01
C GLU A 36 9.10 6.09 3.71
N CYS A 37 10.03 5.40 3.06
CA CYS A 37 11.36 5.14 3.62
C CYS A 37 12.12 6.43 3.93
N ILE A 38 11.99 7.43 3.06
CA ILE A 38 12.63 8.73 3.22
C ILE A 38 12.04 9.51 4.39
N LEU A 39 10.71 9.52 4.54
CA LEU A 39 10.05 10.18 5.66
C LEU A 39 10.46 9.55 6.99
N ALA A 40 10.59 8.23 7.04
CA ALA A 40 11.01 7.53 8.24
C ALA A 40 12.49 7.79 8.60
N GLU A 41 13.38 7.98 7.62
CA GLU A 41 14.82 8.06 7.86
C GLU A 41 15.39 9.46 8.07
N ALA A 42 14.95 10.39 7.22
CA ALA A 42 15.73 11.60 6.97
C ALA A 42 15.37 12.73 7.95
N GLY A 43 14.30 12.58 8.73
CA GLY A 43 13.64 13.72 9.38
C GLY A 43 13.13 14.76 8.37
N CYS A 44 13.22 14.46 7.08
CA CYS A 44 12.65 15.24 6.00
C CYS A 44 11.15 14.96 5.95
N LYS A 45 10.39 16.00 5.67
CA LYS A 45 8.93 15.92 5.54
C LYS A 45 8.56 16.18 4.09
N LEU A 46 7.85 15.24 3.49
CA LEU A 46 7.04 15.48 2.31
C LEU A 46 5.66 15.84 2.83
N TYR A 47 5.29 17.11 2.69
CA TYR A 47 4.02 17.62 3.19
C TYR A 47 2.91 17.35 2.19
N SER A 48 1.67 17.25 2.69
CA SER A 48 0.50 17.17 1.84
C SER A 48 0.47 18.35 0.86
N ASN A 49 0.11 18.06 -0.39
CA ASN A 49 0.12 18.94 -1.56
C ASN A 49 1.50 19.34 -2.12
N GLU A 50 2.61 18.94 -1.52
CA GLU A 50 3.91 19.10 -2.18
C GLU A 50 4.05 18.11 -3.35
N THR A 51 4.80 18.53 -4.36
CA THR A 51 5.16 17.71 -5.52
C THR A 51 6.62 17.27 -5.40
N ALA A 52 6.87 15.99 -5.59
CA ALA A 52 8.20 15.43 -5.62
C ALA A 52 8.43 14.63 -6.90
N VAL A 53 9.64 14.75 -7.45
CA VAL A 53 10.14 13.84 -8.48
C VAL A 53 10.84 12.69 -7.78
N ILE A 54 10.46 11.46 -8.11
CA ILE A 54 11.19 10.26 -7.72
C ILE A 54 12.05 9.86 -8.91
N LEU A 55 13.36 9.97 -8.74
CA LEU A 55 14.39 9.66 -9.73
C LEU A 55 15.05 8.33 -9.33
N ASP A 56 14.61 7.24 -9.94
CA ASP A 56 15.20 5.92 -9.73
C ASP A 56 16.37 5.69 -10.67
N ALA A 57 17.58 5.78 -10.12
CA ALA A 57 18.80 5.60 -10.88
C ALA A 57 19.35 4.17 -10.65
N GLY A 58 19.06 3.28 -11.59
CA GLY A 58 19.44 1.88 -11.55
C GLY A 58 20.75 1.55 -12.26
N GLY A 59 20.99 0.24 -12.42
CA GLY A 59 22.12 -0.27 -13.21
C GLY A 59 21.91 -0.10 -14.71
N GLY A 60 20.72 -0.47 -15.20
CA GLY A 60 20.37 -0.38 -16.62
C GLY A 60 19.65 0.92 -16.98
N THR A 61 18.62 1.28 -16.21
CA THR A 61 17.75 2.43 -16.49
C THR A 61 17.98 3.56 -15.51
N VAL A 62 17.58 4.76 -15.94
CA VAL A 62 17.27 5.87 -15.06
C VAL A 62 15.85 6.29 -15.37
N ASP A 63 14.98 6.22 -14.37
CA ASP A 63 13.55 6.44 -14.49
C ASP A 63 13.18 7.63 -13.59
N ALA A 64 12.29 8.51 -14.06
CA ALA A 64 11.78 9.59 -13.24
C ALA A 64 10.28 9.80 -13.41
N VAL A 65 9.62 9.99 -12.28
CA VAL A 65 8.18 10.20 -12.22
C VAL A 65 7.84 11.27 -11.20
N THR A 66 6.86 12.10 -11.53
CA THR A 66 6.45 13.24 -10.70
C THR A 66 5.13 12.97 -10.00
N TYR A 67 5.15 13.02 -8.67
CA TYR A 67 4.01 12.73 -7.82
C TYR A 67 3.64 13.93 -6.95
N ARG A 68 2.35 14.08 -6.69
CA ARG A 68 1.87 14.97 -5.63
C ARG A 68 1.60 14.15 -4.37
N CYS A 69 2.09 14.60 -3.23
CA CYS A 69 1.77 14.02 -1.94
C CYS A 69 0.31 14.35 -1.56
N VAL A 70 -0.51 13.33 -1.37
CA VAL A 70 -1.89 13.47 -0.88
C VAL A 70 -1.88 13.44 0.65
N ASN A 71 -1.12 12.52 1.23
CA ASN A 71 -1.01 12.35 2.67
C ASN A 71 0.46 12.16 3.07
N SER A 72 0.86 12.80 4.17
CA SER A 72 2.24 12.78 4.66
C SER A 72 2.52 11.68 5.68
N ASP A 73 1.50 11.13 6.36
CA ASP A 73 1.67 10.03 7.32
C ASP A 73 0.38 9.17 7.43
N PRO A 74 0.43 7.89 7.03
CA PRO A 74 1.45 7.28 6.18
C PRO A 74 1.44 7.88 4.77
N VAL A 75 2.57 7.83 4.06
CA VAL A 75 2.68 8.47 2.74
C VAL A 75 1.63 7.94 1.77
N ARG A 76 0.99 8.87 1.06
CA ARG A 76 0.24 8.59 -0.16
C ARG A 76 0.59 9.58 -1.24
N LEU A 77 0.88 9.04 -2.41
CA LEU A 77 1.12 9.80 -3.63
C LEU A 77 -0.16 9.74 -4.48
N ALA A 78 -0.52 10.85 -5.11
CA ALA A 78 -1.59 10.90 -6.09
C ALA A 78 -1.16 10.18 -7.39
N GLU A 79 -2.12 9.91 -8.27
CA GLU A 79 -1.82 9.54 -9.66
C GLU A 79 -0.82 10.54 -10.29
N GLU A 80 -0.01 10.01 -11.20
CA GLU A 80 1.11 10.69 -11.82
C GLU A 80 0.69 12.04 -12.39
N VAL A 81 1.32 13.11 -11.92
CA VAL A 81 1.04 14.47 -12.40
C VAL A 81 1.58 14.63 -13.83
N ILE A 82 2.58 13.82 -14.18
CA ILE A 82 3.36 13.87 -15.42
C ILE A 82 3.69 12.44 -15.84
N ALA A 83 3.63 12.16 -17.13
CA ALA A 83 4.03 10.86 -17.67
C ALA A 83 5.50 10.55 -17.30
N PRO A 84 5.82 9.29 -16.98
CA PRO A 84 7.15 8.88 -16.59
C PRO A 84 8.13 9.05 -17.76
N ASP A 85 9.38 9.43 -17.45
CA ASP A 85 10.49 9.45 -18.39
C ASP A 85 11.51 8.36 -18.01
N SER A 86 12.10 7.72 -19.00
CA SER A 86 13.01 6.59 -18.83
C SER A 86 14.10 6.58 -19.90
N GLN A 87 15.34 6.38 -19.46
CA GLN A 87 16.48 6.24 -20.36
C GLN A 87 17.40 5.06 -20.00
N LEU A 88 17.98 4.43 -21.02
CA LEU A 88 18.84 3.24 -20.92
C LEU A 88 20.33 3.62 -20.79
N LEU A 89 20.70 4.26 -19.67
CA LEU A 89 22.07 4.72 -19.49
C LEU A 89 22.52 4.76 -18.01
N GLY A 90 22.07 3.79 -17.23
CA GLY A 90 22.40 3.65 -15.80
C GLY A 90 23.87 3.30 -15.48
N ALA A 91 24.12 2.87 -14.24
CA ALA A 91 25.49 2.63 -13.74
C ALA A 91 26.28 1.52 -14.44
N SER A 92 25.62 0.56 -15.10
CA SER A 92 26.28 -0.57 -15.77
C SER A 92 27.06 -0.11 -17.01
N PHE A 93 26.58 0.92 -17.70
CA PHE A 93 27.27 1.50 -18.86
C PHE A 93 28.61 2.15 -18.49
N ILE A 94 28.79 2.55 -17.22
CA ILE A 94 30.08 3.01 -16.71
C ILE A 94 31.08 1.84 -16.69
N ASN A 95 30.62 0.64 -16.32
CA ASN A 95 31.44 -0.58 -16.32
C ASN A 95 31.82 -0.98 -17.73
N GLU A 96 30.87 -0.93 -18.66
CA GLU A 96 31.13 -1.26 -20.07
C GLU A 96 32.20 -0.35 -20.67
N ARG A 97 32.12 0.97 -20.42
CA ARG A 97 33.14 1.93 -20.88
C ARG A 97 34.50 1.67 -20.24
N PHE A 98 34.52 1.30 -18.96
CA PHE A 98 35.75 0.90 -18.26
C PHE A 98 36.35 -0.36 -18.87
N GLU A 99 35.55 -1.41 -19.05
CA GLU A 99 35.93 -2.70 -19.65
C GLU A 99 36.50 -2.50 -21.05
N GLN A 100 35.76 -1.81 -21.92
CA GLN A 100 36.18 -1.49 -23.29
C GLN A 100 37.50 -0.73 -23.29
N LYS A 101 37.70 0.20 -22.34
CA LYS A 101 38.95 0.96 -22.28
C LYS A 101 40.14 0.10 -21.88
N LEU A 102 39.95 -0.85 -20.97
CA LEU A 102 40.99 -1.81 -20.59
C LEU A 102 41.30 -2.75 -21.75
N LEU A 103 40.29 -3.32 -22.42
CA LEU A 103 40.48 -4.16 -23.60
C LEU A 103 41.29 -3.43 -24.67
N GLN A 104 40.95 -2.17 -24.98
CA GLN A 104 41.69 -1.35 -25.95
C GLN A 104 43.14 -1.11 -25.53
N LYS A 105 43.39 -0.77 -24.26
CA LYS A 105 44.75 -0.49 -23.77
C LYS A 105 45.64 -1.74 -23.82
N LEU A 106 45.06 -2.90 -23.51
CA LEU A 106 45.77 -4.17 -23.35
C LEU A 106 45.80 -5.04 -24.61
N ALA A 107 45.10 -4.66 -25.68
CA ALA A 107 44.94 -5.47 -26.91
C ALA A 107 46.27 -5.97 -27.51
N ASN A 108 47.35 -5.19 -27.38
CA ASN A 108 48.66 -5.52 -27.93
C ASN A 108 49.62 -6.18 -26.91
N GLU A 109 49.16 -6.42 -25.68
CA GLU A 109 49.97 -6.96 -24.58
C GLU A 109 49.86 -8.49 -24.53
N LYS A 110 50.26 -9.17 -25.62
CA LYS A 110 50.11 -10.63 -25.79
C LYS A 110 50.78 -11.46 -24.67
N TYR A 111 51.88 -10.94 -24.11
CA TYR A 111 52.59 -11.58 -23.00
C TYR A 111 51.73 -11.78 -21.74
N LEU A 112 50.59 -11.08 -21.61
CA LEU A 112 49.66 -11.27 -20.49
C LEU A 112 48.86 -12.57 -20.59
N ILE A 113 48.80 -13.18 -21.78
CA ILE A 113 48.00 -14.39 -22.07
C ILE A 113 48.86 -15.57 -22.56
N ASP A 114 50.16 -15.35 -22.78
CA ASP A 114 51.10 -16.36 -23.31
C ASP A 114 51.70 -17.28 -22.21
N ASP A 115 51.05 -17.40 -21.05
CA ASP A 115 51.50 -18.27 -19.96
C ASP A 115 50.89 -19.68 -20.10
N VAL A 116 51.71 -20.65 -20.50
CA VAL A 116 51.33 -22.06 -20.68
C VAL A 116 50.94 -22.73 -19.36
N HIS A 117 51.47 -22.26 -18.23
CA HIS A 117 51.19 -22.83 -16.92
C HIS A 117 49.95 -22.21 -16.25
N ASN A 118 49.48 -21.06 -16.75
CA ASN A 118 48.30 -20.37 -16.24
C ASN A 118 47.49 -19.72 -17.38
N PRO A 119 46.73 -20.51 -18.17
CA PRO A 119 46.03 -20.01 -19.33
C PRO A 119 44.94 -19.02 -18.91
N LYS A 120 45.18 -17.74 -19.21
CA LYS A 120 44.24 -16.63 -19.01
C LYS A 120 43.83 -16.07 -20.37
N THR A 121 42.62 -15.52 -20.46
CA THR A 121 42.23 -14.72 -21.62
C THR A 121 42.30 -13.26 -21.25
N LEU A 122 42.50 -12.38 -22.24
CA LEU A 122 42.47 -10.94 -21.97
C LEU A 122 41.10 -10.54 -21.38
N ARG A 123 40.04 -11.19 -21.82
CA ARG A 123 38.67 -10.99 -21.33
C ARG A 123 38.53 -11.39 -19.85
N SER A 124 39.16 -12.48 -19.40
CA SER A 124 39.12 -12.86 -17.98
C SER A 124 39.92 -11.89 -17.10
N ILE A 125 41.10 -11.45 -17.57
CA ILE A 125 41.90 -10.42 -16.87
C ILE A 125 41.07 -9.14 -16.70
N VAL A 126 40.49 -8.63 -17.79
CA VAL A 126 39.67 -7.42 -17.74
C VAL A 126 38.42 -7.63 -16.90
N GLY A 127 37.71 -8.75 -17.05
CA GLY A 127 36.50 -9.06 -16.29
C GLY A 127 36.73 -9.02 -14.77
N ILE A 128 37.83 -9.58 -14.28
CA ILE A 128 38.21 -9.48 -12.85
C ILE A 128 38.38 -8.02 -12.43
N ARG A 129 39.03 -7.20 -13.25
CA ARG A 129 39.22 -5.77 -12.95
C ARG A 129 37.93 -4.97 -13.03
N THR A 130 37.02 -5.30 -13.94
CA THR A 130 35.68 -4.71 -14.01
C THR A 130 34.87 -5.05 -12.77
N THR A 131 34.93 -6.29 -12.26
CA THR A 131 34.27 -6.69 -11.01
C THR A 131 34.82 -5.94 -9.79
N ILE A 132 36.14 -5.74 -9.71
CA ILE A 132 36.77 -4.94 -8.66
C ILE A 132 36.36 -3.47 -8.79
N PHE A 133 36.33 -2.94 -10.00
CA PHE A 133 35.89 -1.57 -10.26
C PHE A 133 34.44 -1.35 -9.81
N GLU A 134 33.52 -2.23 -10.20
CA GLU A 134 32.10 -2.22 -9.81
C GLU A 134 31.92 -2.18 -8.29
N ASN A 135 32.61 -3.08 -7.59
CA ASN A 135 32.34 -3.32 -6.17
C ASN A 135 33.09 -2.38 -5.21
N TYR A 136 34.14 -1.70 -5.68
CA TYR A 136 35.00 -0.87 -4.84
C TYR A 136 35.18 0.55 -5.40
N GLN A 137 35.99 0.71 -6.45
CA GLN A 137 36.41 2.02 -6.93
C GLN A 137 35.24 2.88 -7.41
N LYS A 138 34.34 2.32 -8.22
CA LYS A 138 33.19 3.06 -8.78
C LYS A 138 32.28 3.65 -7.70
N ARG A 139 32.16 2.97 -6.55
CA ARG A 139 31.25 3.34 -5.46
C ARG A 139 31.71 4.55 -4.64
N ILE A 140 32.99 4.88 -4.66
CA ILE A 140 33.57 5.97 -3.86
C ILE A 140 34.00 7.18 -4.69
N ILE A 141 34.11 7.03 -6.01
CA ILE A 141 34.59 8.08 -6.91
C ILE A 141 33.56 9.21 -7.03
N ASP A 142 34.06 10.44 -6.85
CA ASP A 142 33.36 11.68 -7.18
C ASP A 142 34.12 12.44 -8.27
N ILE A 143 33.73 12.22 -9.53
CA ILE A 143 34.36 12.87 -10.68
C ILE A 143 34.07 14.37 -10.77
N THR A 144 33.25 14.94 -9.89
CA THR A 144 32.99 16.39 -9.83
C THR A 144 34.06 17.11 -9.01
N LYS A 145 34.57 16.48 -7.94
CA LYS A 145 35.64 17.02 -7.06
C LYS A 145 37.01 16.91 -7.70
N ARG A 146 37.92 17.85 -7.49
CA ARG A 146 39.27 17.83 -8.12
C ARG A 146 40.35 17.05 -7.36
N LYS A 147 40.03 16.39 -6.24
CA LYS A 147 41.02 15.77 -5.34
C LYS A 147 41.86 14.65 -5.95
N GLU A 148 41.31 13.88 -6.88
CA GLU A 148 41.99 12.71 -7.45
C GLU A 148 42.29 12.93 -8.94
N GLU A 149 43.58 12.93 -9.28
CA GLU A 149 44.05 13.13 -10.65
C GLU A 149 44.25 11.81 -11.41
N THR A 150 44.54 10.71 -10.71
CA THR A 150 44.86 9.41 -11.29
C THR A 150 44.23 8.25 -10.50
N TYR A 151 43.95 7.16 -11.21
CA TYR A 151 43.34 5.94 -10.70
C TYR A 151 44.16 4.74 -11.14
N ILE A 152 44.53 3.88 -10.20
CA ILE A 152 45.40 2.74 -10.48
C ILE A 152 44.56 1.47 -10.62
N VAL A 153 44.80 0.74 -11.69
CA VAL A 153 44.26 -0.60 -11.94
C VAL A 153 45.44 -1.58 -11.92
N HIS A 154 45.52 -2.40 -10.88
CA HIS A 154 46.54 -3.43 -10.80
C HIS A 154 46.32 -4.48 -11.88
N ILE A 155 47.35 -4.87 -12.62
CA ILE A 155 47.31 -5.91 -13.64
C ILE A 155 48.60 -6.73 -13.49
N GLU A 156 48.46 -7.98 -13.10
CA GLU A 156 49.57 -8.90 -12.90
C GLU A 156 50.40 -9.05 -14.19
N ASN A 157 51.73 -9.04 -14.06
CA ASN A 157 52.70 -9.16 -15.15
C ASN A 157 52.68 -8.03 -16.19
N LEU A 158 51.94 -6.92 -15.94
CA LEU A 158 51.96 -5.76 -16.83
C LEU A 158 53.34 -5.12 -16.85
N ARG A 159 53.92 -5.00 -18.05
CA ARG A 159 55.22 -4.39 -18.28
C ARG A 159 55.08 -2.87 -18.44
N GLU A 160 56.13 -2.15 -18.08
CA GLU A 160 56.14 -0.70 -18.15
C GLU A 160 56.02 -0.18 -19.59
N ASN A 161 55.19 0.84 -19.75
CA ASN A 161 55.00 1.57 -20.99
C ASN A 161 54.45 2.96 -20.69
N GLN A 162 55.34 3.93 -20.52
CA GLN A 162 54.98 5.29 -20.13
C GLN A 162 54.00 5.95 -21.12
N LYS A 163 54.10 5.66 -22.42
CA LYS A 163 53.18 6.19 -23.44
C LYS A 163 51.74 5.70 -23.24
N LYS A 164 51.57 4.48 -22.73
CA LYS A 164 50.27 3.89 -22.39
C LYS A 164 49.84 4.17 -20.94
N GLY A 165 50.69 4.75 -20.12
CA GLY A 165 50.48 4.93 -18.68
C GLY A 165 50.56 3.60 -17.92
N PHE A 166 51.44 2.69 -18.35
CA PHE A 166 51.70 1.43 -17.66
C PHE A 166 52.98 1.57 -16.84
N TYR A 167 52.87 1.19 -15.58
CA TYR A 167 53.97 0.99 -14.64
C TYR A 167 54.01 -0.48 -14.27
N GLN A 168 55.06 -0.92 -13.56
CA GLN A 168 55.19 -2.32 -13.18
C GLN A 168 53.92 -2.80 -12.45
N ASN A 169 53.25 -3.79 -13.04
CA ASN A 169 51.97 -4.35 -12.59
C ASN A 169 50.79 -3.38 -12.45
N ASN A 170 50.85 -2.17 -13.01
CA ASN A 170 49.86 -1.12 -12.75
C ASN A 170 49.53 -0.31 -14.00
N LEU A 171 48.23 -0.16 -14.27
CA LEU A 171 47.71 0.70 -15.32
C LEU A 171 47.12 1.95 -14.69
N GLU A 172 47.65 3.11 -15.07
CA GLU A 172 47.15 4.41 -14.62
C GLU A 172 46.05 4.93 -15.57
N LEU A 173 44.92 5.28 -14.97
CA LEU A 173 43.80 5.96 -15.61
C LEU A 173 43.70 7.38 -15.07
N LYS A 174 43.93 8.36 -15.94
CA LYS A 174 43.75 9.77 -15.58
C LYS A 174 42.29 10.09 -15.29
N ARG A 175 42.05 11.09 -14.45
CA ARG A 175 40.72 11.67 -14.17
C ARG A 175 39.92 12.00 -15.43
N LYS A 176 40.57 12.54 -16.47
CA LYS A 176 39.92 12.83 -17.77
C LYS A 176 39.32 11.58 -18.41
N THR A 177 39.96 10.42 -18.22
CA THR A 177 39.45 9.12 -18.69
C THR A 177 38.27 8.66 -17.84
N MET A 178 38.38 8.76 -16.51
CA MET A 178 37.26 8.43 -15.61
C MET A 178 36.03 9.30 -15.90
N LYS A 179 36.23 10.60 -16.16
CA LYS A 179 35.14 11.48 -16.62
C LYS A 179 34.43 10.94 -17.84
N LYS A 180 35.15 10.43 -18.84
CA LYS A 180 34.52 9.85 -20.04
C LYS A 180 33.68 8.60 -19.76
N PHE A 181 33.95 7.89 -18.66
CA PHE A 181 33.15 6.72 -18.28
C PHE A 181 31.84 7.13 -17.61
N PHE A 182 31.92 8.07 -16.67
CA PHE A 182 30.79 8.50 -15.83
C PHE A 182 29.89 9.52 -16.53
N GLN A 183 30.48 10.51 -17.21
CA GLN A 183 29.77 11.70 -17.70
C GLN A 183 28.51 11.37 -18.52
N PRO A 184 28.52 10.41 -19.47
CA PRO A 184 27.30 10.10 -20.21
C PRO A 184 26.14 9.63 -19.32
N SER A 185 26.42 8.79 -18.31
CA SER A 185 25.40 8.30 -17.35
C SER A 185 24.94 9.39 -16.39
N LEU A 186 25.80 10.36 -16.07
CA LEU A 186 25.45 11.52 -15.25
C LEU A 186 24.55 12.50 -16.01
N ASP A 187 24.91 12.80 -17.26
CA ASP A 187 24.16 13.70 -18.12
C ASP A 187 22.78 13.11 -18.44
N CYS A 188 22.71 11.80 -18.73
CA CYS A 188 21.44 11.09 -18.90
C CYS A 188 20.51 11.27 -17.68
N ALA A 189 21.00 11.02 -16.46
CA ALA A 189 20.17 11.19 -15.27
C ALA A 189 19.74 12.65 -15.04
N LYS A 190 20.60 13.61 -15.39
CA LYS A 190 20.29 15.03 -15.36
C LYS A 190 19.21 15.38 -16.40
N GLU A 191 19.31 14.87 -17.62
CA GLU A 191 18.33 15.10 -18.70
C GLU A 191 16.95 14.54 -18.34
N VAL A 192 16.88 13.30 -17.84
CA VAL A 192 15.63 12.68 -17.36
C VAL A 192 14.97 13.53 -16.27
N LEU A 193 15.77 14.01 -15.30
CA LEU A 193 15.28 14.92 -14.26
C LEU A 193 14.83 16.27 -14.84
N GLU A 194 15.62 16.85 -15.73
CA GLU A 194 15.36 18.14 -16.37
C GLU A 194 14.02 18.13 -17.11
N ASN A 195 13.77 17.07 -17.89
CA ASN A 195 12.51 16.85 -18.60
C ASN A 195 11.30 16.80 -17.64
N GLN A 196 11.40 16.04 -16.54
CA GLN A 196 10.31 15.95 -15.57
C GLN A 196 10.01 17.30 -14.91
N LEU A 197 11.05 18.06 -14.57
CA LEU A 197 10.90 19.40 -14.01
C LEU A 197 10.25 20.36 -15.01
N GLU A 198 10.68 20.37 -16.27
CA GLU A 198 10.08 21.21 -17.33
C GLU A 198 8.61 20.85 -17.59
N LEU A 199 8.27 19.56 -17.62
CA LEU A 199 6.88 19.12 -17.75
C LEU A 199 6.01 19.55 -16.56
N ALA A 200 6.59 19.64 -15.36
CA ALA A 200 5.89 20.09 -14.16
C ALA A 200 5.59 21.59 -14.25
N GLU A 201 6.61 22.36 -14.64
CA GLU A 201 6.52 23.80 -14.85
C GLU A 201 5.47 24.13 -15.91
N ASN A 202 5.45 23.41 -17.04
CA ASN A 202 4.45 23.55 -18.10
C ASN A 202 3.01 23.29 -17.63
N LYS A 203 2.83 22.49 -16.58
CA LYS A 203 1.54 22.24 -15.92
C LYS A 203 1.25 23.18 -14.75
N ASN A 204 2.04 24.24 -14.56
CA ASN A 204 2.00 25.15 -13.42
C ASN A 204 2.13 24.42 -12.06
N ARG A 205 2.94 23.36 -12.03
CA ARG A 205 3.23 22.59 -10.82
C ARG A 205 4.63 22.93 -10.36
N GLN A 206 4.72 23.28 -9.08
CA GLN A 206 5.98 23.53 -8.40
C GLN A 206 6.50 22.20 -7.86
N VAL A 207 7.76 21.88 -8.12
CA VAL A 207 8.45 20.70 -7.56
C VAL A 207 9.34 21.16 -6.43
N GLU A 208 9.03 20.74 -5.21
CA GLU A 208 9.80 21.11 -4.03
C GLU A 208 10.98 20.16 -3.80
N LYS A 209 10.84 18.89 -4.19
CA LYS A 209 11.77 17.82 -3.81
C LYS A 209 12.09 16.88 -4.97
N VAL A 210 13.34 16.44 -5.02
CA VAL A 210 13.80 15.32 -5.86
C VAL A 210 14.31 14.22 -4.94
N ILE A 211 13.68 13.05 -5.03
CA ILE A 211 14.00 11.86 -4.27
C ILE A 211 14.86 10.97 -5.17
N LEU A 212 16.12 10.73 -4.79
CA LEU A 212 17.03 9.87 -5.56
C LEU A 212 17.07 8.45 -4.98
N THR A 213 16.65 7.47 -5.78
CA THR A 213 16.64 6.05 -5.40
C THR A 213 17.57 5.22 -6.31
N GLY A 214 17.60 3.91 -6.08
CA GLY A 214 18.30 2.97 -6.93
C GLY A 214 19.77 2.79 -6.60
N GLY A 215 20.38 1.76 -7.20
CA GLY A 215 21.79 1.41 -6.95
C GLY A 215 22.76 2.52 -7.39
N PHE A 216 22.49 3.19 -8.52
CA PHE A 216 23.30 4.30 -9.00
C PHE A 216 23.11 5.57 -8.17
N GLY A 217 21.96 5.74 -7.51
CA GLY A 217 21.69 6.82 -6.56
C GLY A 217 22.70 6.93 -5.40
N GLN A 218 23.42 5.84 -5.10
CA GLN A 218 24.50 5.83 -4.12
C GLN A 218 25.81 6.46 -4.61
N SER A 219 25.97 6.65 -5.92
CA SER A 219 27.20 7.17 -6.51
C SER A 219 27.48 8.60 -6.05
N PRO A 220 28.63 8.88 -5.40
CA PRO A 220 29.01 10.24 -5.02
C PRO A 220 29.09 11.16 -6.24
N SER A 221 29.53 10.65 -7.39
CA SER A 221 29.55 11.38 -8.65
C SER A 221 28.16 11.82 -9.09
N LEU A 222 27.15 10.94 -9.00
CA LEU A 222 25.77 11.26 -9.38
C LEU A 222 25.15 12.28 -8.43
N GLN A 223 25.26 12.04 -7.13
CA GLN A 223 24.70 12.96 -6.14
C GLN A 223 25.32 14.36 -6.25
N SER A 224 26.65 14.46 -6.38
CA SER A 224 27.31 15.76 -6.56
C SER A 224 26.91 16.43 -7.88
N HIS A 225 26.78 15.66 -8.96
CA HIS A 225 26.34 16.20 -10.27
C HIS A 225 24.93 16.78 -10.20
N LEU A 226 23.97 16.03 -9.66
CA LEU A 226 22.58 16.48 -9.51
C LEU A 226 22.46 17.66 -8.52
N ARG A 227 23.19 17.66 -7.39
CA ARG A 227 23.21 18.82 -6.48
C ARG A 227 23.74 20.08 -7.15
N ASN A 228 24.81 19.97 -7.93
CA ASN A 228 25.37 21.11 -8.66
C ASN A 228 24.42 21.63 -9.74
N TYR A 229 23.65 20.73 -10.37
CA TYR A 229 22.61 21.10 -11.33
C TYR A 229 21.46 21.84 -10.64
N LEU A 230 20.86 21.23 -9.60
CA LEU A 230 19.73 21.81 -8.87
C LEU A 230 20.10 23.11 -8.14
N ALA A 231 21.34 23.28 -7.68
CA ALA A 231 21.79 24.54 -7.07
C ALA A 231 21.83 25.73 -8.06
N LYS A 232 21.89 25.47 -9.37
CA LYS A 232 21.87 26.48 -10.43
C LYS A 232 20.48 26.69 -11.02
N ARG A 233 19.53 25.84 -10.64
CA ARG A 233 18.15 25.90 -11.10
C ARG A 233 17.29 26.47 -9.97
N ALA A 234 16.41 27.40 -10.32
CA ALA A 234 15.26 27.75 -9.49
C ALA A 234 14.02 27.11 -10.13
N ASP A 235 13.02 26.75 -9.33
CA ASP A 235 11.74 26.31 -9.88
C ASP A 235 10.99 27.47 -10.58
N CYS A 236 9.81 27.18 -11.15
CA CYS A 236 8.96 28.18 -11.81
C CYS A 236 8.53 29.38 -10.94
N LYS A 237 8.73 29.32 -9.61
CA LYS A 237 8.41 30.39 -8.66
C LYS A 237 9.65 30.95 -7.96
N GLY A 238 10.85 30.59 -8.38
CA GLY A 238 12.09 31.08 -7.77
C GLY A 238 12.53 30.32 -6.50
N ALA A 239 11.86 29.22 -6.13
CA ALA A 239 12.20 28.45 -4.95
C ALA A 239 13.24 27.36 -5.25
N LYS A 240 13.92 26.93 -4.19
CA LYS A 240 14.96 25.91 -4.23
C LYS A 240 14.35 24.52 -4.23
N ILE A 241 14.84 23.66 -5.11
CA ILE A 241 14.47 22.24 -5.15
C ILE A 241 15.48 21.44 -4.31
N ASP A 242 15.00 20.67 -3.34
CA ASP A 242 15.86 19.88 -2.47
C ASP A 242 16.09 18.47 -3.01
N LEU A 243 17.37 18.10 -3.21
CA LEU A 243 17.76 16.71 -3.52
C LEU A 243 17.86 15.91 -2.24
N ILE A 244 16.96 14.95 -2.07
CA ILE A 244 16.91 14.03 -0.95
C ILE A 244 17.47 12.68 -1.37
N VAL A 245 18.43 12.18 -0.59
CA VAL A 245 19.04 10.86 -0.79
C VAL A 245 18.85 10.07 0.51
N PRO A 246 18.11 8.94 0.51
CA PRO A 246 17.99 8.09 1.69
C PRO A 246 19.35 7.49 2.07
N ARG A 247 19.50 7.00 3.31
CA ARG A 247 20.78 6.44 3.80
C ARG A 247 21.20 5.22 2.98
N SER A 248 20.24 4.46 2.45
CA SER A 248 20.48 3.30 1.60
C SER A 248 19.51 3.28 0.42
N PRO A 249 19.80 4.04 -0.66
CA PRO A 249 18.94 4.13 -1.85
C PRO A 249 18.56 2.79 -2.47
N SER A 250 19.45 1.79 -2.42
CA SER A 250 19.16 0.45 -2.97
C SER A 250 18.16 -0.39 -2.16
N THR A 251 17.93 -0.06 -0.89
CA THR A 251 16.97 -0.79 -0.03
C THR A 251 15.74 0.05 0.33
N ALA A 252 15.65 1.28 -0.20
CA ALA A 252 14.60 2.23 0.15
C ALA A 252 13.20 1.68 -0.15
N VAL A 253 13.00 1.08 -1.33
CA VAL A 253 11.72 0.48 -1.72
C VAL A 253 11.32 -0.65 -0.77
N ALA A 254 12.20 -1.63 -0.54
CA ALA A 254 11.90 -2.77 0.32
C ALA A 254 11.59 -2.35 1.77
N ARG A 255 12.37 -1.42 2.33
CA ARG A 255 12.17 -0.90 3.68
C ARG A 255 10.90 -0.08 3.79
N GLY A 256 10.63 0.75 2.79
CA GLY A 256 9.37 1.49 2.64
C GLY A 256 8.15 0.60 2.57
N ALA A 257 8.23 -0.51 1.82
CA ALA A 257 7.15 -1.48 1.72
C ALA A 257 6.84 -2.13 3.08
N VAL A 258 7.86 -2.46 3.86
CA VAL A 258 7.69 -2.97 5.25
C VAL A 258 7.03 -1.90 6.13
N LEU A 259 7.51 -0.66 6.10
CA LEU A 259 6.91 0.45 6.88
C LEU A 259 5.43 0.66 6.53
N ARG A 260 5.09 0.62 5.24
CA ARG A 260 3.70 0.75 4.79
C ARG A 260 2.85 -0.46 5.15
N ALA A 261 3.42 -1.66 5.15
CA ALA A 261 2.72 -2.86 5.60
C ALA A 261 2.41 -2.84 7.11
N LEU A 262 3.25 -2.17 7.92
CA LEU A 262 3.01 -1.96 9.36
C LEU A 262 1.90 -0.94 9.64
N ASN A 263 1.71 0.06 8.78
CA ASN A 263 0.67 1.08 8.92
C ASN A 263 -0.21 1.18 7.66
N LYS A 264 -1.13 0.23 7.45
CA LYS A 264 -1.96 0.17 6.23
C LYS A 264 -2.99 1.29 6.08
N ARG A 265 -3.08 2.25 7.03
CA ARG A 265 -4.03 3.38 6.94
C ARG A 265 -3.88 4.14 5.61
N PHE A 266 -5.01 4.70 5.15
CA PHE A 266 -5.14 5.37 3.85
C PHE A 266 -4.66 4.52 2.67
N GLY A 267 -4.77 3.18 2.76
CA GLY A 267 -4.56 2.26 1.65
C GLY A 267 -5.35 2.60 0.39
N PRO A 268 -4.99 2.03 -0.77
CA PRO A 268 -5.75 2.27 -2.00
C PRO A 268 -7.23 1.90 -1.81
N SER A 269 -8.10 2.76 -2.33
CA SER A 269 -9.54 2.50 -2.40
C SER A 269 -9.83 1.30 -3.30
N ARG A 270 -10.93 0.59 -3.06
CA ARG A 270 -11.35 -0.60 -3.83
C ARG A 270 -12.80 -0.49 -4.23
N ILE A 271 -13.19 -1.18 -5.29
CA ILE A 271 -14.61 -1.37 -5.62
C ILE A 271 -15.02 -2.74 -5.08
N THR A 272 -16.00 -2.77 -4.19
CA THR A 272 -16.55 -4.03 -3.69
C THR A 272 -17.39 -4.70 -4.78
N GLN A 273 -17.26 -6.01 -4.93
CA GLN A 273 -18.02 -6.81 -5.88
C GLN A 273 -19.25 -7.45 -5.23
N CYS A 274 -19.33 -7.42 -3.89
CA CYS A 274 -20.43 -8.01 -3.14
C CYS A 274 -21.05 -6.95 -2.21
N SER A 275 -22.34 -7.09 -1.94
CA SER A 275 -23.01 -6.41 -0.86
C SER A 275 -22.76 -7.14 0.45
N TYR A 276 -22.63 -6.38 1.53
CA TYR A 276 -22.46 -6.88 2.89
C TYR A 276 -23.50 -6.27 3.82
N GLY A 277 -24.14 -7.12 4.60
CA GLY A 277 -25.20 -6.71 5.50
C GLY A 277 -25.25 -7.55 6.76
N PHE A 278 -26.03 -7.09 7.73
CA PHE A 278 -26.20 -7.79 9.00
C PHE A 278 -27.63 -8.27 9.16
N LEU A 279 -27.78 -9.47 9.69
CA LEU A 279 -29.09 -9.95 10.10
C LEU A 279 -29.54 -9.15 11.33
N PHE A 280 -30.71 -8.56 11.24
CA PHE A 280 -31.21 -7.61 12.22
C PHE A 280 -32.71 -7.83 12.46
N SER A 281 -33.21 -7.34 13.59
CA SER A 281 -34.64 -7.34 13.91
C SER A 281 -35.11 -5.90 14.00
N GLU A 282 -35.90 -5.48 13.02
CA GLU A 282 -36.33 -4.08 12.92
C GLU A 282 -37.59 -3.86 13.74
N SER A 283 -37.64 -2.75 14.49
CA SER A 283 -38.89 -2.30 15.12
C SER A 283 -39.95 -2.12 14.04
N TYR A 284 -41.15 -2.67 14.28
CA TYR A 284 -42.24 -2.61 13.32
C TYR A 284 -42.74 -1.19 13.16
N ASP A 285 -42.35 -0.57 12.06
CA ASP A 285 -42.70 0.80 11.69
C ASP A 285 -43.20 0.87 10.23
N PRO A 286 -44.49 0.59 9.98
CA PRO A 286 -45.07 0.64 8.63
C PRO A 286 -45.32 2.06 8.11
N GLU A 287 -45.15 3.08 8.96
CA GLU A 287 -45.32 4.48 8.58
C GLU A 287 -44.06 4.98 7.86
N ASN A 288 -42.89 4.69 8.41
CA ASN A 288 -41.60 5.09 7.83
C ASN A 288 -40.94 4.02 6.95
N ILE A 289 -41.26 2.73 7.14
CA ILE A 289 -40.72 1.61 6.36
C ILE A 289 -41.88 0.90 5.64
N PRO A 290 -42.19 1.27 4.38
CA PRO A 290 -43.30 0.70 3.62
C PRO A 290 -43.24 -0.83 3.51
N GLU A 291 -42.05 -1.42 3.46
CA GLU A 291 -41.78 -2.85 3.40
C GLU A 291 -42.31 -3.64 4.61
N HIS A 292 -42.52 -2.97 5.74
CA HIS A 292 -43.13 -3.59 6.91
C HIS A 292 -44.62 -3.86 6.70
N ARG A 293 -45.29 -3.15 5.79
CA ARG A 293 -46.72 -3.34 5.52
C ARG A 293 -46.96 -4.73 4.94
N GLY A 294 -47.87 -5.48 5.55
CA GLY A 294 -48.19 -6.84 5.14
C GLY A 294 -47.13 -7.90 5.51
N THR A 295 -46.03 -7.51 6.17
CA THR A 295 -45.03 -8.44 6.68
C THR A 295 -45.41 -8.92 8.09
N THR A 296 -45.30 -10.23 8.34
CA THR A 296 -45.58 -10.82 9.66
C THR A 296 -44.65 -10.23 10.73
N CYS A 297 -45.20 -9.65 11.80
CA CYS A 297 -44.40 -9.17 12.94
C CYS A 297 -44.48 -10.15 14.11
N ARG A 298 -43.43 -10.18 14.94
CA ARG A 298 -43.40 -10.91 16.21
C ARG A 298 -43.43 -9.91 17.36
N ILE A 299 -44.21 -10.21 18.40
CA ILE A 299 -44.13 -9.48 19.66
C ILE A 299 -42.99 -10.09 20.48
N ASN A 300 -41.95 -9.30 20.77
CA ASN A 300 -40.89 -9.74 21.65
C ASN A 300 -41.42 -9.83 23.09
N ARG A 301 -41.20 -10.97 23.75
CA ARG A 301 -41.76 -11.25 25.07
C ARG A 301 -41.09 -10.42 26.18
N VAL A 302 -39.88 -9.94 25.95
CA VAL A 302 -39.06 -9.22 26.92
C VAL A 302 -39.51 -7.77 27.04
N ASP A 303 -39.44 -7.03 25.94
CA ASP A 303 -39.80 -5.61 25.89
C ASP A 303 -41.29 -5.38 25.56
N GLY A 304 -41.97 -6.36 24.95
CA GLY A 304 -43.37 -6.27 24.53
C GLY A 304 -43.60 -5.50 23.21
N GLU A 305 -42.55 -5.14 22.49
CA GLU A 305 -42.64 -4.41 21.23
C GLU A 305 -42.79 -5.36 20.03
N ARG A 306 -43.24 -4.82 18.89
CA ARG A 306 -43.38 -5.56 17.63
C ARG A 306 -42.12 -5.40 16.79
N TYR A 307 -41.61 -6.50 16.28
CA TYR A 307 -40.44 -6.54 15.41
C TYR A 307 -40.71 -7.31 14.12
N VAL A 308 -40.07 -6.88 13.04
CA VAL A 308 -39.86 -7.69 11.84
C VAL A 308 -38.51 -8.39 12.00
N ASP A 309 -38.55 -9.64 12.49
CA ASP A 309 -37.31 -10.41 12.68
C ASP A 309 -36.72 -10.88 11.33
N GLU A 310 -35.43 -11.21 11.38
CA GLU A 310 -34.64 -11.81 10.31
C GLU A 310 -34.55 -10.96 9.03
N THR A 311 -34.58 -9.63 9.15
CA THR A 311 -34.27 -8.73 8.03
C THR A 311 -32.76 -8.63 7.85
N ILE A 312 -32.31 -8.35 6.62
CA ILE A 312 -30.90 -8.04 6.36
C ILE A 312 -30.82 -6.54 6.10
N ARG A 313 -29.95 -5.86 6.86
CA ARG A 313 -29.58 -4.47 6.60
C ARG A 313 -28.23 -4.44 5.88
N TRP A 314 -28.24 -4.05 4.62
CA TRP A 314 -27.07 -3.96 3.75
C TRP A 314 -26.35 -2.63 3.99
N VAL A 315 -25.16 -2.69 4.59
CA VAL A 315 -24.38 -1.51 4.98
C VAL A 315 -23.31 -1.11 3.96
N LEU A 316 -23.02 -2.01 3.03
CA LEU A 316 -22.09 -1.83 1.93
C LEU A 316 -22.68 -2.55 0.71
N GLN A 317 -22.79 -1.88 -0.44
CA GLN A 317 -23.43 -2.44 -1.64
C GLN A 317 -22.39 -2.80 -2.70
N ALA A 318 -22.66 -3.88 -3.45
CA ALA A 318 -21.86 -4.24 -4.62
C ALA A 318 -21.74 -3.06 -5.60
N GLY A 319 -20.52 -2.79 -6.07
CA GLY A 319 -20.19 -1.66 -6.94
C GLY A 319 -19.75 -0.39 -6.22
N GLU A 320 -19.86 -0.32 -4.89
CA GLU A 320 -19.42 0.86 -4.14
C GLU A 320 -17.89 0.95 -4.03
N ARG A 321 -17.37 2.19 -4.16
CA ARG A 321 -15.96 2.50 -3.89
C ARG A 321 -15.78 2.66 -2.38
N VAL A 322 -14.85 1.90 -1.82
CA VAL A 322 -14.54 1.83 -0.40
C VAL A 322 -13.09 2.23 -0.17
N GLU A 323 -12.87 3.17 0.74
CA GLU A 323 -11.53 3.55 1.18
C GLU A 323 -10.94 2.48 2.11
N ASN A 324 -9.62 2.31 2.10
CA ASN A 324 -9.00 1.34 3.00
C ASN A 324 -9.19 1.75 4.46
N MET A 325 -9.59 0.81 5.32
CA MET A 325 -9.99 1.01 6.72
C MET A 325 -11.27 1.83 6.90
N GLN A 326 -12.08 2.01 5.84
CA GLN A 326 -13.40 2.63 5.98
C GLN A 326 -14.30 1.78 6.87
N ALA A 327 -14.99 2.44 7.81
CA ALA A 327 -15.90 1.81 8.76
C ALA A 327 -17.34 2.23 8.50
N PHE A 328 -18.22 1.25 8.33
CA PHE A 328 -19.67 1.40 8.22
C PHE A 328 -20.29 1.00 9.56
N THR A 329 -20.89 1.95 10.28
CA THR A 329 -21.44 1.72 11.61
C THR A 329 -22.95 1.81 11.60
N PHE A 330 -23.64 0.90 12.31
CA PHE A 330 -25.08 0.98 12.52
C PHE A 330 -25.44 0.59 13.95
N HIS A 331 -26.58 1.11 14.41
CA HIS A 331 -27.08 0.93 15.76
C HIS A 331 -27.77 -0.43 15.93
N VAL A 332 -27.45 -1.13 17.01
CA VAL A 332 -28.06 -2.41 17.37
C VAL A 332 -28.54 -2.37 18.82
N LYS A 333 -29.76 -2.85 19.03
CA LYS A 333 -30.42 -2.94 20.33
C LYS A 333 -30.71 -4.40 20.67
N HIS A 334 -30.26 -4.85 21.85
CA HIS A 334 -30.60 -6.17 22.38
C HIS A 334 -31.31 -6.06 23.73
N THR A 335 -32.40 -6.80 23.90
CA THR A 335 -33.17 -6.85 25.14
C THR A 335 -33.08 -8.23 25.80
N PHE A 336 -32.90 -8.25 27.13
CA PHE A 336 -32.75 -9.49 27.91
C PHE A 336 -33.64 -9.49 29.15
N PRO A 337 -34.25 -10.63 29.53
CA PRO A 337 -34.95 -10.74 30.81
C PRO A 337 -34.04 -10.42 32.00
N LEU A 338 -34.57 -9.80 33.05
CA LEU A 338 -33.81 -9.52 34.27
C LEU A 338 -33.22 -10.77 34.93
N THR A 339 -33.92 -11.89 34.80
CA THR A 339 -33.50 -13.18 35.36
C THR A 339 -32.31 -13.79 34.62
N ARG A 340 -31.90 -13.20 33.47
CA ARG A 340 -30.81 -13.69 32.66
C ARG A 340 -29.46 -13.41 33.33
N LYS A 341 -28.70 -14.48 33.59
CA LYS A 341 -27.36 -14.38 34.20
C LYS A 341 -26.32 -13.80 33.24
N LYS A 342 -26.30 -14.30 32.00
CA LYS A 342 -25.38 -13.88 30.93
C LYS A 342 -26.11 -13.18 29.79
N LEU A 343 -25.65 -11.99 29.42
CA LEU A 343 -26.18 -11.17 28.34
C LEU A 343 -25.35 -11.42 27.08
N LEU A 344 -25.69 -12.46 26.31
CA LEU A 344 -24.97 -12.82 25.09
C LEU A 344 -25.73 -12.30 23.87
N SER A 345 -25.10 -11.48 23.05
CA SER A 345 -25.61 -11.08 21.74
C SER A 345 -24.89 -11.82 20.63
N ALA A 346 -25.53 -11.92 19.46
CA ALA A 346 -25.02 -12.64 18.30
C ALA A 346 -25.35 -11.88 17.03
N GLU A 347 -24.31 -11.41 16.33
CA GLU A 347 -24.42 -10.70 15.06
C GLU A 347 -24.01 -11.61 13.91
N GLN A 348 -24.81 -11.65 12.85
CA GLN A 348 -24.53 -12.42 11.65
C GLN A 348 -24.22 -11.49 10.49
N LEU A 349 -23.06 -11.68 9.87
CA LEU A 349 -22.67 -11.01 8.64
C LEU A 349 -23.12 -11.86 7.44
N TRP A 350 -23.82 -11.22 6.51
CA TRP A 350 -24.34 -11.79 5.28
C TRP A 350 -23.71 -11.10 4.07
N MET A 351 -23.56 -11.86 2.99
CA MET A 351 -22.95 -11.42 1.73
C MET A 351 -23.85 -11.80 0.56
N CYS A 352 -23.89 -10.96 -0.47
CA CYS A 352 -24.50 -11.28 -1.76
C CYS A 352 -23.69 -10.65 -2.90
N ASP A 353 -23.61 -11.29 -4.06
CA ASP A 353 -22.82 -10.80 -5.20
C ASP A 353 -23.50 -9.64 -5.96
N GLU A 354 -24.74 -9.30 -5.59
CA GLU A 354 -25.52 -8.24 -6.21
C GLU A 354 -25.91 -7.16 -5.20
N PRO A 355 -26.20 -5.93 -5.65
CA PRO A 355 -26.88 -4.94 -4.82
C PRO A 355 -28.22 -5.46 -4.33
N ARG A 356 -28.53 -5.28 -3.04
CA ARG A 356 -29.76 -5.78 -2.41
C ARG A 356 -30.47 -4.68 -1.63
N PRO A 357 -31.82 -4.62 -1.69
CA PRO A 357 -32.58 -3.64 -0.93
C PRO A 357 -32.70 -4.01 0.55
N ASP A 358 -32.76 -3.00 1.40
CA ASP A 358 -32.96 -3.14 2.85
C ASP A 358 -34.39 -3.57 3.22
N HIS A 359 -34.61 -3.87 4.51
CA HIS A 359 -35.91 -4.15 5.13
C HIS A 359 -36.59 -5.46 4.72
N TYR A 360 -35.98 -6.23 3.82
CA TYR A 360 -36.47 -7.55 3.45
C TYR A 360 -35.89 -8.64 4.35
N ARG A 361 -36.72 -9.63 4.67
CA ARG A 361 -36.28 -10.84 5.37
C ARG A 361 -35.27 -11.64 4.56
N LYS A 362 -34.38 -12.37 5.23
CA LYS A 362 -33.47 -13.33 4.56
C LYS A 362 -34.21 -14.38 3.72
N THR A 363 -35.46 -14.69 4.08
CA THR A 363 -36.34 -15.64 3.36
C THR A 363 -37.14 -15.04 2.22
N ASN A 364 -37.17 -13.70 2.11
CA ASN A 364 -37.84 -13.02 1.01
C ASN A 364 -37.08 -13.28 -0.30
N ILE A 365 -37.77 -13.39 -1.43
CA ILE A 365 -37.15 -13.62 -2.75
C ILE A 365 -36.01 -12.64 -3.06
N LYS A 366 -36.12 -11.39 -2.59
CA LYS A 366 -35.10 -10.34 -2.77
C LYS A 366 -33.76 -10.67 -2.09
N ASN A 367 -33.75 -11.48 -1.04
CA ASN A 367 -32.53 -11.89 -0.34
C ASN A 367 -32.22 -13.38 -0.53
N LYS A 368 -33.24 -14.24 -0.64
CA LYS A 368 -33.09 -15.69 -0.80
C LYS A 368 -32.51 -16.06 -2.17
N GLY A 369 -32.72 -15.22 -3.18
CA GLY A 369 -32.44 -15.57 -4.57
C GLY A 369 -33.44 -16.60 -5.11
N ASP A 370 -33.36 -16.88 -6.41
CA ASP A 370 -34.18 -17.89 -7.07
C ASP A 370 -33.40 -19.21 -7.15
N VAL A 371 -33.95 -20.27 -6.56
CA VAL A 371 -33.31 -21.59 -6.55
C VAL A 371 -33.85 -22.51 -7.65
N ASP A 372 -34.94 -22.14 -8.34
CA ASP A 372 -35.73 -23.11 -9.13
C ASP A 372 -36.37 -22.60 -10.44
N SER A 373 -36.25 -21.33 -10.88
CA SER A 373 -37.08 -20.86 -12.02
C SER A 373 -36.32 -20.41 -13.28
N GLN A 374 -36.84 -20.85 -14.44
CA GLN A 374 -36.58 -20.29 -15.78
C GLN A 374 -36.90 -18.78 -15.90
N CYS A 375 -37.49 -18.15 -14.86
CA CYS A 375 -37.80 -16.72 -14.81
C CYS A 375 -36.66 -15.85 -14.26
N ALA A 376 -35.56 -16.43 -13.77
CA ALA A 376 -34.42 -15.66 -13.25
C ALA A 376 -33.82 -14.67 -14.27
N TYR A 377 -33.89 -15.00 -15.57
CA TYR A 377 -33.40 -14.14 -16.66
C TYR A 377 -34.26 -12.89 -16.92
N GLN A 378 -35.53 -12.88 -16.49
CA GLN A 378 -36.44 -11.74 -16.69
C GLN A 378 -36.52 -10.81 -15.46
N ALA A 379 -36.00 -11.23 -14.29
CA ALA A 379 -36.15 -10.50 -13.03
C ALA A 379 -34.83 -10.04 -12.38
N ASN A 380 -33.66 -10.30 -12.99
CA ASN A 380 -32.34 -10.01 -12.39
C ASN A 380 -32.21 -10.55 -10.95
N ILE A 381 -32.64 -11.80 -10.71
CA ILE A 381 -32.55 -12.42 -9.39
C ILE A 381 -31.32 -13.35 -9.41
N GLY A 382 -30.15 -12.83 -9.06
CA GLY A 382 -28.93 -13.63 -8.92
C GLY A 382 -28.90 -14.48 -7.65
N ALA A 383 -27.72 -15.05 -7.35
CA ALA A 383 -27.51 -15.94 -6.21
C ALA A 383 -27.98 -15.32 -4.88
N GLY A 384 -28.59 -16.16 -4.03
CA GLY A 384 -29.09 -15.76 -2.71
C GLY A 384 -28.00 -15.27 -1.76
N ALA A 385 -28.39 -14.45 -0.79
CA ALA A 385 -27.53 -14.02 0.29
C ALA A 385 -27.09 -15.23 1.14
N VAL A 386 -25.81 -15.24 1.52
CA VAL A 386 -25.20 -16.29 2.33
C VAL A 386 -24.59 -15.71 3.61
N MET A 387 -24.68 -16.44 4.72
CA MET A 387 -24.01 -16.06 5.97
C MET A 387 -22.52 -16.33 5.85
N VAL A 388 -21.70 -15.30 6.04
CA VAL A 388 -20.23 -15.36 5.91
C VAL A 388 -19.50 -15.09 7.23
N GLY A 389 -20.19 -14.59 8.24
CA GLY A 389 -19.57 -14.29 9.53
C GLY A 389 -20.55 -14.34 10.70
N PHE A 390 -20.01 -14.60 11.88
CA PHE A 390 -20.74 -14.66 13.14
C PHE A 390 -19.88 -14.09 14.27
N LEU A 391 -20.43 -13.14 15.03
CA LEU A 391 -19.80 -12.55 16.21
C LEU A 391 -20.73 -12.71 17.41
N GLN A 392 -20.31 -13.52 18.38
CA GLN A 392 -20.96 -13.58 19.68
C GLN A 392 -20.24 -12.65 20.66
N THR A 393 -20.97 -11.76 21.31
CA THR A 393 -20.41 -10.80 22.27
C THR A 393 -21.01 -11.04 23.65
N ASP A 394 -20.16 -11.11 24.69
CA ASP A 394 -20.61 -11.20 26.08
C ASP A 394 -20.74 -9.80 26.68
N LEU A 395 -21.98 -9.33 26.77
CA LEU A 395 -22.35 -8.00 27.28
C LEU A 395 -22.56 -8.02 28.81
N THR A 396 -22.37 -9.15 29.48
CA THR A 396 -22.64 -9.30 30.91
C THR A 396 -21.83 -8.31 31.75
N ARG A 397 -20.60 -8.02 31.32
CA ARG A 397 -19.72 -7.07 31.99
C ARG A 397 -20.33 -5.67 32.11
N LEU A 398 -21.07 -5.21 31.10
CA LEU A 398 -21.74 -3.91 31.14
C LEU A 398 -22.76 -3.83 32.28
N LYS A 399 -23.46 -4.94 32.54
CA LYS A 399 -24.39 -5.08 33.66
C LYS A 399 -23.66 -5.10 34.99
N ASP A 400 -22.62 -5.92 35.09
CA ASP A 400 -21.88 -6.14 36.35
C ASP A 400 -21.08 -4.89 36.78
N GLU A 401 -20.65 -4.06 35.82
CA GLU A 401 -19.99 -2.76 36.06
C GLU A 401 -20.98 -1.60 36.25
N GLY A 402 -22.29 -1.84 36.18
CA GLY A 402 -23.31 -0.79 36.33
C GLY A 402 -23.36 0.22 35.19
N ARG A 403 -22.83 -0.13 34.01
CA ARG A 403 -22.82 0.74 32.80
C ARG A 403 -24.16 0.72 32.06
N ILE A 404 -24.99 -0.27 32.33
CA ILE A 404 -26.38 -0.33 31.90
C ILE A 404 -27.30 -0.46 33.12
N VAL A 405 -28.52 0.05 32.99
CA VAL A 405 -29.57 -0.06 34.03
C VAL A 405 -30.82 -0.70 33.43
N PRO A 406 -31.65 -1.38 34.25
CA PRO A 406 -32.91 -1.93 33.78
C PRO A 406 -33.82 -0.87 33.18
N GLN A 407 -34.40 -1.18 32.02
CA GLN A 407 -35.37 -0.34 31.33
C GLN A 407 -36.80 -0.84 31.58
N TYR A 408 -37.75 0.09 31.52
CA TYR A 408 -39.18 -0.19 31.59
C TYR A 408 -39.79 -0.25 30.18
N PRO A 409 -40.88 -1.03 29.99
CA PRO A 409 -41.60 -1.08 28.72
C PRO A 409 -41.97 0.31 28.20
N SER A 410 -41.72 0.52 26.91
CA SER A 410 -42.08 1.76 26.22
C SER A 410 -43.59 1.90 26.04
N GLU A 411 -44.02 3.06 25.55
CA GLU A 411 -45.43 3.32 25.20
C GLU A 411 -45.95 2.44 24.06
N ALA A 412 -45.05 1.94 23.19
CA ALA A 412 -45.39 1.03 22.10
C ALA A 412 -45.50 -0.44 22.54
N SER A 413 -45.11 -0.74 23.78
CA SER A 413 -45.11 -2.09 24.34
C SER A 413 -46.51 -2.56 24.75
N ILE A 414 -46.80 -3.85 24.54
CA ILE A 414 -47.97 -4.51 25.13
C ILE A 414 -47.91 -4.59 26.67
N HIS A 415 -46.73 -4.38 27.26
CA HIS A 415 -46.51 -4.35 28.71
C HIS A 415 -46.48 -2.93 29.27
N LYS A 416 -46.91 -1.92 28.49
CA LYS A 416 -46.99 -0.52 28.90
C LYS A 416 -47.64 -0.36 30.27
N GLY A 417 -47.05 0.47 31.13
CA GLY A 417 -47.53 0.76 32.48
C GLY A 417 -47.35 -0.37 33.49
N SER A 418 -46.78 -1.51 33.09
CA SER A 418 -46.43 -2.58 34.02
C SER A 418 -45.14 -2.26 34.77
N LYS A 419 -44.96 -2.89 35.94
CA LYS A 419 -43.70 -2.85 36.71
C LYS A 419 -42.64 -3.81 36.17
N ARG A 420 -42.85 -4.38 34.97
CA ARG A 420 -41.84 -5.23 34.35
C ARG A 420 -40.64 -4.35 33.99
N CYS A 421 -39.44 -4.90 34.14
CA CYS A 421 -38.24 -4.29 33.60
C CYS A 421 -37.36 -5.38 32.98
N PHE A 422 -36.43 -4.95 32.15
CA PHE A 422 -35.52 -5.81 31.39
C PHE A 422 -34.19 -5.11 31.21
N TRP A 423 -33.15 -5.86 30.88
CA TRP A 423 -31.89 -5.27 30.46
C TRP A 423 -31.99 -4.89 28.99
N GLU A 424 -31.59 -3.67 28.66
CA GLU A 424 -31.44 -3.20 27.29
C GLU A 424 -29.99 -2.80 27.10
N VAL A 425 -29.40 -3.21 25.98
CA VAL A 425 -28.05 -2.82 25.60
C VAL A 425 -28.09 -2.28 24.19
N ASP A 426 -27.74 -1.01 24.08
CA ASP A 426 -27.54 -0.28 22.83
C ASP A 426 -26.05 -0.17 22.54
N TYR A 427 -25.63 -0.64 21.37
CA TYR A 427 -24.25 -0.55 20.90
C TYR A 427 -24.20 -0.42 19.38
N GLU A 428 -23.03 -0.07 18.86
CA GLU A 428 -22.80 -0.02 17.41
C GLU A 428 -22.13 -1.29 16.94
N VAL A 429 -22.58 -1.80 15.79
CA VAL A 429 -21.81 -2.77 15.01
C VAL A 429 -21.10 -2.01 13.90
N ALA A 430 -19.78 -2.18 13.81
CA ALA A 430 -18.93 -1.55 12.81
C ALA A 430 -18.43 -2.60 11.83
N LEU A 431 -18.64 -2.42 10.53
CA LEU A 431 -18.01 -3.18 9.46
C LEU A 431 -16.84 -2.38 8.90
N ILE A 432 -15.62 -2.91 9.03
CA ILE A 432 -14.38 -2.24 8.65
C ILE A 432 -13.74 -3.01 7.51
N VAL A 433 -13.54 -2.35 6.38
CA VAL A 433 -12.87 -2.94 5.23
C VAL A 433 -11.36 -2.79 5.38
N GLU A 434 -10.67 -3.90 5.64
CA GLU A 434 -9.22 -3.97 5.84
C GLU A 434 -8.57 -4.76 4.68
N GLY A 435 -8.23 -4.05 3.60
CA GLY A 435 -7.73 -4.69 2.39
C GLY A 435 -8.77 -5.64 1.76
N ARG A 436 -8.50 -6.95 1.77
CA ARG A 436 -9.43 -8.01 1.33
C ARG A 436 -10.08 -8.78 2.48
N SER A 437 -10.11 -8.19 3.66
CA SER A 437 -10.76 -8.75 4.83
C SER A 437 -11.80 -7.75 5.33
N ILE A 438 -12.89 -8.27 5.87
CA ILE A 438 -13.82 -7.49 6.67
C ILE A 438 -13.55 -7.81 8.12
N ARG A 439 -13.22 -6.78 8.90
CA ARG A 439 -13.24 -6.84 10.35
C ARG A 439 -14.54 -6.22 10.81
N PHE A 440 -15.38 -6.95 11.53
CA PHE A 440 -16.56 -6.35 12.14
C PHE A 440 -16.53 -6.46 13.65
N GLU A 441 -16.94 -5.38 14.31
CA GLU A 441 -16.75 -5.12 15.74
C GLU A 441 -18.06 -4.73 16.39
N ALA A 442 -18.29 -5.19 17.62
CA ALA A 442 -19.29 -4.64 18.52
C ALA A 442 -18.64 -3.56 19.40
N ARG A 443 -19.16 -2.33 19.36
CA ARG A 443 -18.57 -1.14 19.97
C ARG A 443 -19.54 -0.45 20.92
N TYR A 444 -19.11 -0.21 22.15
CA TYR A 444 -19.93 0.42 23.19
C TYR A 444 -19.19 1.57 23.89
N PRO A 445 -19.88 2.65 24.28
CA PRO A 445 -21.28 2.95 23.97
C PRO A 445 -21.47 3.38 22.50
N VAL A 446 -22.70 3.64 22.10
CA VAL A 446 -23.01 4.30 20.82
C VAL A 446 -22.34 5.67 20.76
N LYS A 447 -21.88 6.12 19.58
CA LYS A 447 -21.09 7.36 19.48
C LYS A 447 -21.81 8.59 20.02
N GLY A 448 -23.14 8.65 19.86
CA GLY A 448 -23.96 9.75 20.37
C GLY A 448 -24.00 9.87 21.89
N ALA A 449 -23.57 8.84 22.62
CA ALA A 449 -23.52 8.82 24.08
C ALA A 449 -22.13 9.13 24.65
N LEU A 450 -21.11 9.34 23.80
CA LEU A 450 -19.74 9.63 24.24
C LEU A 450 -19.58 11.11 24.63
N GLY A 451 -18.89 11.36 25.74
CA GLY A 451 -18.41 12.69 26.10
C GLY A 451 -17.18 13.14 25.28
N PRO A 452 -16.79 14.42 25.36
CA PRO A 452 -15.60 14.92 24.69
C PRO A 452 -14.33 14.15 25.10
N GLY A 453 -13.66 13.54 24.13
CA GLY A 453 -12.42 12.79 24.34
C GLY A 453 -12.60 11.32 24.72
N GLU A 454 -13.82 10.86 24.92
CA GLU A 454 -14.11 9.44 25.13
C GLU A 454 -14.07 8.66 23.81
N GLN A 455 -13.66 7.39 23.88
CA GLN A 455 -13.62 6.48 22.74
C GLN A 455 -14.52 5.28 23.00
N GLN A 456 -15.07 4.70 21.93
CA GLN A 456 -15.81 3.45 22.04
C GLN A 456 -14.86 2.30 22.44
N GLU A 457 -15.31 1.47 23.36
CA GLU A 457 -14.69 0.19 23.69
C GLU A 457 -15.14 -0.87 22.69
N VAL A 458 -14.20 -1.68 22.18
CA VAL A 458 -14.51 -2.85 21.35
C VAL A 458 -14.82 -4.03 22.27
N LEU A 459 -16.10 -4.41 22.35
CA LEU A 459 -16.58 -5.51 23.18
C LEU A 459 -16.32 -6.89 22.55
N GLY A 460 -16.24 -6.93 21.22
CA GLY A 460 -15.97 -8.14 20.45
C GLY A 460 -15.61 -7.79 19.03
N ALA A 461 -14.77 -8.61 18.38
CA ALA A 461 -14.34 -8.41 17.01
C ALA A 461 -14.20 -9.75 16.29
N LYS A 462 -14.55 -9.78 15.01
CA LYS A 462 -14.33 -10.93 14.12
C LYS A 462 -13.74 -10.46 12.80
N LEU A 463 -12.71 -11.15 12.34
CA LEU A 463 -12.16 -10.99 10.99
C LEU A 463 -12.75 -12.07 10.09
N VAL A 464 -13.15 -11.68 8.87
CA VAL A 464 -13.68 -12.55 7.82
C VAL A 464 -12.89 -12.26 6.54
N GLY A 465 -12.26 -13.28 5.96
CA GLY A 465 -11.60 -13.17 4.66
C GLY A 465 -12.62 -13.07 3.52
N ILE A 466 -12.48 -12.09 2.63
CA ILE A 466 -13.37 -11.87 1.48
C ILE A 466 -12.59 -11.68 0.17
N ALA A 467 -11.59 -12.54 -0.05
CA ALA A 467 -10.60 -12.44 -1.14
C ALA A 467 -11.19 -12.22 -2.53
N ALA A 468 -12.30 -12.90 -2.81
CA ALA A 468 -12.92 -12.97 -4.14
C ALA A 468 -13.90 -11.82 -4.40
N ALA A 469 -14.14 -10.94 -3.42
CA ALA A 469 -15.22 -9.96 -3.45
C ALA A 469 -14.75 -8.50 -3.67
N PHE A 470 -13.50 -8.29 -4.09
CA PHE A 470 -13.00 -6.97 -4.45
C PHE A 470 -12.26 -7.00 -5.77
N ALA A 471 -12.64 -6.10 -6.67
CA ALA A 471 -11.81 -5.78 -7.82
C ALA A 471 -10.53 -5.07 -7.33
N PRO A 472 -9.36 -5.32 -7.95
CA PRO A 472 -8.18 -4.49 -7.77
C PRO A 472 -8.54 -3.02 -7.96
N GLY A 473 -8.38 -2.20 -6.92
CA GLY A 473 -8.27 -0.77 -7.08
C GLY A 473 -6.85 -0.44 -7.52
N THR A 474 -6.71 0.27 -8.63
CA THR A 474 -5.45 0.93 -8.99
C THR A 474 -5.23 2.07 -7.99
N ALA A 475 -4.08 2.04 -7.31
CA ALA A 475 -3.49 3.23 -6.71
C ALA A 475 -2.88 4.07 -7.83
#